data_AF-A0A937WY21-F1
#
_entry.id   AF-A0A937WY21-F1
#
_cell.length_a   1.000
_cell.length_b   1.000
_cell.length_c   1.000
_cell.angle_alpha   90.00
_cell.angle_beta   90.00
_cell.angle_gamma   90.00
#
_symmetry.space_group_name_H-M   'P 1'
#
loop_
_entity.id
_entity.type
_entity.pdbx_description
1 polymer ?
#
loop_
_entity_poly.entity_id
_entity_poly.type
_entity_poly.pdbx_seq_one_letter_code
_entity_poly.pdbx_strand_id
1 'polypeptide(L)'
;MPRACWPYRPQTKGKTERLVSFVHDDFFVGTAFVDMADLNRRCKSWLERVNGLIATTGQAPVKKAQEERAHLLPLPQIAFDPTPIETRLVSRDCLISFNANRYSVPHAHVGKHVTVRYDDQKIRVYDHTQLIATHPLLTGKGRLRIDGHPYAGIMIPKHQKTTGSATQDRQRPPLLRSHPAFDIPVEKRSLTTYQGPLG
;
A
#
# COMPACT_ATOMS: atom_id res chain seq x y z
N MET A 1 5.70 -25.94 31.92
CA MET A 1 5.37 -25.50 30.54
C MET A 1 4.00 -24.83 30.55
N PRO A 2 3.83 -23.60 30.03
CA PRO A 2 2.52 -22.96 29.96
C PRO A 2 1.63 -23.70 28.94
N ARG A 3 0.42 -24.09 29.36
CA ARG A 3 -0.58 -24.73 28.48
C ARG A 3 -1.36 -23.66 27.73
N ALA A 4 -1.25 -23.64 26.41
CA ALA A 4 -2.11 -22.83 25.55
C ALA A 4 -3.58 -23.27 25.70
N CYS A 5 -4.50 -22.29 25.70
CA CYS A 5 -5.92 -22.56 25.73
C CYS A 5 -6.36 -23.24 24.41
N TRP A 6 -7.30 -24.17 24.49
CA TRP A 6 -7.83 -24.83 23.30
C TRP A 6 -8.65 -23.85 22.44
N PRO A 7 -8.56 -23.91 21.10
CA PRO A 7 -9.40 -23.13 20.21
C PRO A 7 -10.90 -23.33 20.53
N TYR A 8 -11.71 -22.27 20.37
CA TYR A 8 -13.17 -22.27 20.61
C TYR A 8 -13.65 -22.48 22.06
N ARG A 9 -12.79 -22.28 23.06
CA ARG A 9 -13.20 -22.17 24.48
C ARG A 9 -12.97 -20.75 25.02
N PRO A 10 -13.90 -19.80 24.79
CA PRO A 10 -13.79 -18.43 25.28
C PRO A 10 -13.70 -18.36 26.82
N GLN A 11 -14.32 -19.32 27.54
CA GLN A 11 -14.29 -19.41 29.00
C GLN A 11 -12.86 -19.43 29.59
N THR A 12 -11.88 -19.98 28.86
CA THR A 12 -10.47 -20.04 29.28
C THR A 12 -9.69 -18.73 29.08
N LYS A 13 -10.29 -17.76 28.38
CA LYS A 13 -9.72 -16.43 28.10
C LYS A 13 -10.11 -15.38 29.16
N GLY A 14 -10.78 -15.77 30.24
CA GLY A 14 -11.30 -14.85 31.26
C GLY A 14 -10.26 -13.93 31.91
N LYS A 15 -8.97 -14.31 31.94
CA LYS A 15 -7.90 -13.44 32.46
C LYS A 15 -7.65 -12.22 31.58
N THR A 16 -7.74 -12.37 30.25
CA THR A 16 -7.57 -11.26 29.30
C THR A 16 -8.80 -10.36 29.31
N GLU A 17 -10.01 -10.93 29.35
CA GLU A 17 -11.26 -10.17 29.36
C GLU A 17 -11.45 -9.35 30.64
N ARG A 18 -11.02 -9.89 31.78
CA ARG A 18 -11.08 -9.16 33.07
C ARG A 18 -10.15 -7.95 33.10
N LEU A 19 -8.99 -8.01 32.44
CA LEU A 19 -8.08 -6.87 32.33
C LEU A 19 -8.69 -5.77 31.45
N VAL A 20 -9.32 -6.14 30.34
CA VAL A 20 -10.00 -5.17 29.46
C VAL A 20 -11.14 -4.48 30.20
N SER A 21 -11.94 -5.23 30.95
CA SER A 21 -13.02 -4.67 31.78
C SER A 21 -12.47 -3.74 32.85
N PHE A 22 -11.39 -4.14 33.53
CA PHE A 22 -10.72 -3.30 34.53
C PHE A 22 -10.20 -1.97 33.95
N VAL A 23 -9.57 -1.99 32.77
CA VAL A 23 -9.12 -0.76 32.11
C VAL A 23 -10.32 0.11 31.75
N HIS A 24 -11.40 -0.48 31.22
CA HIS A 24 -12.60 0.25 30.89
C HIS A 24 -13.20 0.94 32.13
N ASP A 25 -13.39 0.18 33.21
CA ASP A 25 -14.10 0.64 34.39
C ASP A 25 -13.26 1.60 35.27
N ASP A 26 -11.94 1.41 35.37
CA ASP A 26 -11.06 2.25 36.20
C ASP A 26 -10.44 3.44 35.46
N PHE A 27 -10.20 3.31 34.15
CA PHE A 27 -9.58 4.38 33.36
C PHE A 27 -10.56 5.15 32.48
N PHE A 28 -11.46 4.49 31.76
CA PHE A 28 -12.30 5.19 30.76
C PHE A 28 -13.57 5.79 31.36
N VAL A 29 -14.21 5.11 32.32
CA VAL A 29 -15.42 5.62 32.96
C VAL A 29 -15.10 6.91 33.73
N GLY A 30 -15.70 8.02 33.30
CA GLY A 30 -15.51 9.34 33.91
C GLY A 30 -14.29 10.13 33.42
N THR A 31 -13.50 9.59 32.50
CA THR A 31 -12.34 10.30 31.93
C THR A 31 -12.73 11.08 30.68
N ALA A 32 -12.77 12.41 30.80
CA ALA A 32 -12.81 13.31 29.67
C ALA A 32 -11.38 13.70 29.24
N PHE A 33 -11.14 13.79 27.93
CA PHE A 33 -9.88 14.21 27.35
C PHE A 33 -10.12 15.13 26.15
N VAL A 34 -9.16 16.03 25.89
CA VAL A 34 -9.29 17.06 24.85
C VAL A 34 -8.74 16.55 23.51
N ASP A 35 -7.61 15.87 23.55
CA ASP A 35 -6.94 15.32 22.38
C ASP A 35 -6.24 13.98 22.70
N MET A 36 -5.68 13.36 21.67
CA MET A 36 -4.95 12.10 21.80
C MET A 36 -3.68 12.23 22.66
N ALA A 37 -3.03 13.40 22.66
CA ALA A 37 -1.85 13.62 23.47
C ALA A 37 -2.20 13.64 24.96
N ASP A 38 -3.32 14.27 25.33
CA ASP A 38 -3.84 14.33 26.67
C ASP A 38 -4.29 12.95 27.17
N LEU A 39 -5.00 12.20 26.34
CA LEU A 39 -5.37 10.81 26.65
C LEU A 39 -4.13 9.96 26.94
N ASN A 40 -3.09 10.07 26.11
CA ASN A 40 -1.84 9.33 26.30
C ASN A 40 -1.12 9.72 27.60
N ARG A 41 -1.11 11.01 27.97
CA ARG A 41 -0.53 11.46 29.24
C ARG A 41 -1.32 10.91 30.44
N ARG A 42 -2.64 11.03 30.43
CA ARG A 42 -3.52 10.50 31.48
C ARG A 42 -3.37 8.99 31.64
N CYS A 43 -3.30 8.26 30.52
CA CYS A 43 -3.07 6.81 30.51
C CYS A 43 -1.75 6.45 31.18
N LYS A 44 -0.66 7.17 30.88
CA LYS A 44 0.64 6.96 31.54
C LYS A 44 0.56 7.18 33.06
N SER A 45 -0.02 8.30 33.50
CA SER A 45 -0.19 8.58 34.93
C SER A 45 -1.09 7.55 35.62
N TRP A 46 -2.14 7.08 34.94
CA TRP A 46 -3.01 6.01 35.43
C TRP A 46 -2.24 4.69 35.60
N LEU A 47 -1.43 4.30 34.61
CA LEU A 47 -0.58 3.11 34.68
C LEU A 47 0.41 3.18 35.84
N GLU A 48 1.06 4.33 36.05
CA GLU A 48 1.98 4.54 37.19
C GLU A 48 1.25 4.35 38.52
N ARG A 49 0.05 4.93 38.67
CA ARG A 49 -0.79 4.75 39.86
C ARG A 49 -1.12 3.29 40.10
N VAL A 50 -1.73 2.61 39.12
CA VAL A 50 -2.23 1.24 39.29
C VAL A 50 -1.08 0.24 39.50
N ASN A 51 0.05 0.42 38.81
CA ASN A 51 1.20 -0.47 38.97
C ASN A 51 1.91 -0.31 40.33
N GLY A 52 1.70 0.81 41.03
CA GLY A 52 2.17 1.05 42.40
C GLY A 52 1.28 0.44 43.50
N LEU A 53 0.03 0.06 43.18
CA LEU A 53 -0.90 -0.50 44.16
C LEU A 53 -0.61 -1.97 44.45
N ILE A 54 -0.75 -2.38 45.71
CA ILE A 54 -0.65 -3.78 46.11
C ILE A 54 -1.89 -4.52 45.62
N ALA A 55 -1.68 -5.49 44.73
CA ALA A 55 -2.75 -6.32 44.19
C ALA A 55 -2.91 -7.62 44.99
N THR A 56 -3.68 -8.57 44.46
CA THR A 56 -4.00 -9.88 45.07
C THR A 56 -2.76 -10.70 45.48
N THR A 57 -1.59 -10.45 44.89
CA THR A 57 -0.33 -11.16 45.19
C THR A 57 0.39 -10.61 46.43
N GLY A 58 -0.15 -9.59 47.12
CA GLY A 58 0.46 -9.03 48.34
C GLY A 58 1.67 -8.11 48.10
N GLN A 59 2.05 -7.92 46.84
CA GLN A 59 3.08 -6.97 46.41
C GLN A 59 2.57 -6.10 45.26
N ALA A 60 3.16 -4.91 45.12
CA ALA A 60 2.89 -4.03 43.98
C ALA A 60 3.50 -4.62 42.69
N PRO A 61 2.80 -4.58 41.55
CA PRO A 61 3.32 -5.06 40.26
C PRO A 61 4.71 -4.53 39.91
N VAL A 62 5.02 -3.27 40.22
CA VAL A 62 6.35 -2.66 39.97
C VAL A 62 7.46 -3.40 40.72
N LYS A 63 7.23 -3.74 42.00
CA LYS A 63 8.23 -4.44 42.81
C LYS A 63 8.48 -5.85 42.27
N LYS A 64 7.40 -6.57 41.97
CA LYS A 64 7.47 -7.91 41.42
C LYS A 64 8.16 -7.95 40.05
N ALA A 65 7.86 -6.98 39.18
CA ALA A 65 8.52 -6.86 37.88
C ALA A 65 10.03 -6.61 38.00
N GLN A 66 10.47 -5.89 39.04
CA GLN A 66 11.88 -5.66 39.31
C GLN A 66 12.59 -6.93 39.80
N GLU A 67 11.95 -7.72 40.66
CA GLU A 67 12.45 -9.03 41.10
C GLU A 67 12.56 -10.01 39.93
N GLU A 68 11.51 -10.09 39.09
CA GLU A 68 11.48 -10.99 37.92
C GLU A 68 12.50 -10.61 36.85
N ARG A 69 12.95 -9.35 36.80
CA ARG A 69 13.89 -8.85 35.78
C ARG A 69 15.21 -9.63 35.74
N ALA A 70 15.69 -10.13 36.88
CA ALA A 70 16.91 -10.95 36.96
C ALA A 70 16.75 -12.34 36.32
N HIS A 71 15.51 -12.79 36.11
CA HIS A 71 15.17 -14.09 35.55
C HIS A 71 14.75 -14.01 34.06
N LEU A 72 14.70 -12.82 33.47
CA LEU A 72 14.35 -12.62 32.07
C LEU A 72 15.55 -12.85 31.15
N LEU A 73 15.27 -13.32 29.94
CA LEU A 73 16.26 -13.40 28.87
C LEU A 73 16.63 -11.98 28.40
N PRO A 74 17.89 -11.77 27.95
CA PRO A 74 18.27 -10.51 27.34
C PRO A 74 17.43 -10.23 26.09
N LEU A 75 17.24 -8.94 25.78
CA LEU A 75 16.57 -8.56 24.53
C LEU A 75 17.37 -9.10 23.33
N PRO A 76 16.69 -9.60 22.28
CA PRO A 76 17.36 -10.00 21.05
C PRO A 76 18.11 -8.80 20.44
N GLN A 77 19.31 -9.05 19.90
CA GLN A 77 20.14 -8.02 19.27
C GLN A 77 19.49 -7.40 18.02
N ILE A 78 18.64 -8.18 17.34
CA ILE A 78 17.88 -7.74 16.18
C ILE A 78 16.49 -7.37 16.67
N ALA A 79 16.12 -6.09 16.49
CA ALA A 79 14.79 -5.61 16.81
C ALA A 79 13.75 -6.28 15.88
N PHE A 80 12.61 -6.65 16.46
CA PHE A 80 11.46 -7.06 15.67
C PHE A 80 10.92 -5.85 14.90
N ASP A 81 10.80 -5.97 13.57
CA ASP A 81 10.21 -4.94 12.71
C ASP A 81 8.69 -5.22 12.58
N PRO A 82 7.81 -4.45 13.24
CA PRO A 82 6.37 -4.65 13.17
C PRO A 82 5.75 -4.05 11.90
N THR A 83 6.56 -3.53 10.98
CA THR A 83 6.06 -2.86 9.77
C THR A 83 5.20 -3.83 8.97
N PRO A 84 3.95 -3.46 8.60
CA PRO A 84 3.10 -4.29 7.78
C PRO A 84 3.77 -4.63 6.44
N ILE A 85 3.58 -5.88 6.00
CA ILE A 85 4.17 -6.39 4.76
C ILE A 85 3.04 -6.81 3.81
N GLU A 86 3.07 -6.30 2.58
CA GLU A 86 2.15 -6.71 1.52
C GLU A 86 2.89 -7.06 0.24
N THR A 87 2.45 -8.09 -0.47
CA THR A 87 3.00 -8.44 -1.78
C THR A 87 2.18 -7.80 -2.89
N ARG A 88 2.82 -7.09 -3.82
CA ARG A 88 2.16 -6.44 -4.96
C ARG A 88 2.83 -6.82 -6.28
N LEU A 89 2.05 -7.00 -7.34
CA LEU A 89 2.56 -7.24 -8.69
C LEU A 89 2.93 -5.90 -9.35
N VAL A 90 4.11 -5.85 -9.98
CA VAL A 90 4.51 -4.71 -10.80
C VAL A 90 3.84 -4.78 -12.17
N SER A 91 3.05 -3.76 -12.49
CA SER A 91 2.39 -3.60 -13.79
C SER A 91 3.38 -3.29 -14.92
N ARG A 92 2.95 -3.47 -16.17
CA ARG A 92 3.75 -3.18 -17.37
C ARG A 92 4.19 -1.72 -17.46
N ASP A 93 3.42 -0.82 -16.86
CA ASP A 93 3.70 0.62 -16.82
C ASP A 93 4.76 0.99 -15.76
N CYS A 94 5.43 0.00 -15.16
CA CYS A 94 6.41 0.18 -14.08
C CYS A 94 5.78 0.79 -12.82
N LEU A 95 4.52 0.43 -12.52
CA LEU A 95 3.76 0.92 -11.37
C LEU A 95 3.31 -0.23 -10.46
N ILE A 96 3.25 0.04 -9.16
CA ILE A 96 2.54 -0.78 -8.17
C ILE A 96 1.31 -0.03 -7.64
N SER A 97 0.24 -0.77 -7.34
CA SER A 97 -0.95 -0.22 -6.70
C SER A 97 -0.90 -0.51 -5.19
N PHE A 98 -1.08 0.52 -4.37
CA PHE A 98 -1.12 0.44 -2.91
C PHE A 98 -2.08 1.50 -2.35
N ASN A 99 -3.01 1.13 -1.46
CA ASN A 99 -4.04 2.01 -0.88
C ASN A 99 -4.77 2.89 -1.93
N ALA A 100 -5.19 2.29 -3.05
CA ALA A 100 -5.83 2.99 -4.18
C ALA A 100 -4.98 4.08 -4.84
N ASN A 101 -3.68 4.14 -4.55
CA ASN A 101 -2.70 5.01 -5.19
C ASN A 101 -1.68 4.17 -5.98
N ARG A 102 -1.01 4.81 -6.93
CA ARG A 102 0.01 4.16 -7.79
C ARG A 102 1.38 4.77 -7.54
N TYR A 103 2.39 3.92 -7.44
CA TYR A 103 3.77 4.30 -7.17
C TYR A 103 4.69 3.70 -8.22
N SER A 104 5.65 4.47 -8.72
CA SER A 104 6.60 3.98 -9.72
C SER A 104 7.66 3.07 -9.11
N VAL A 105 8.09 2.09 -9.89
CA VAL A 105 9.21 1.21 -9.56
C VAL A 105 10.13 1.11 -10.78
N PRO A 106 11.41 0.74 -10.62
CA PRO A 106 12.32 0.60 -11.76
C PRO A 106 11.82 -0.47 -12.75
N HIS A 107 11.98 -0.21 -14.06
CA HIS A 107 11.50 -1.09 -15.13
C HIS A 107 12.02 -2.54 -15.03
N ALA A 108 13.20 -2.76 -14.46
CA ALA A 108 13.80 -4.09 -14.29
C ALA A 108 12.95 -5.08 -13.47
N HIS A 109 11.94 -4.60 -12.76
CA HIS A 109 11.05 -5.41 -11.91
C HIS A 109 9.64 -5.58 -12.48
N VAL A 110 9.38 -5.17 -13.72
CA VAL A 110 8.07 -5.37 -14.37
C VAL A 110 7.69 -6.85 -14.41
N GLY A 111 6.45 -7.16 -14.02
CA GLY A 111 5.92 -8.53 -13.97
C GLY A 111 6.37 -9.36 -12.75
N LYS A 112 7.22 -8.81 -11.87
CA LYS A 112 7.63 -9.48 -10.63
C LYS A 112 6.69 -9.11 -9.47
N HIS A 113 6.61 -10.01 -8.49
CA HIS A 113 5.99 -9.72 -7.20
C HIS A 113 7.02 -9.06 -6.30
N VAL A 114 6.67 -7.88 -5.77
CA VAL A 114 7.53 -7.09 -4.88
C VAL A 114 6.89 -6.96 -3.52
N THR A 115 7.72 -6.83 -2.50
CA THR A 115 7.32 -6.70 -1.11
C THR A 115 7.22 -5.23 -0.73
N VAL A 116 6.05 -4.80 -0.34
CA VAL A 116 5.75 -3.44 0.12
C VAL A 116 5.77 -3.41 1.63
N ARG A 117 6.59 -2.52 2.20
CA ARG A 117 6.58 -2.15 3.62
C ARG A 117 6.18 -0.69 3.74
N TYR A 118 5.32 -0.34 4.68
CA TYR A 118 4.88 1.05 4.84
C TYR A 118 4.76 1.46 6.30
N ASP A 119 5.08 2.72 6.55
CA ASP A 119 4.80 3.41 7.81
C ASP A 119 3.77 4.52 7.53
N ASP A 120 3.46 5.34 8.54
CA ASP A 120 2.49 6.44 8.39
C ASP A 120 2.96 7.55 7.42
N GLN A 121 4.23 7.55 7.00
CA GLN A 121 4.84 8.62 6.21
C GLN A 121 5.31 8.19 4.81
N LYS A 122 5.71 6.93 4.63
CA LYS A 122 6.34 6.45 3.40
C LYS A 122 6.11 4.96 3.16
N ILE A 123 6.19 4.62 1.89
CA ILE A 123 6.16 3.27 1.36
C ILE A 123 7.56 2.91 0.83
N ARG A 124 8.04 1.73 1.18
CA ARG A 124 9.30 1.13 0.73
C ARG A 124 8.98 -0.14 -0.03
N VAL A 125 9.52 -0.26 -1.23
CA VAL A 125 9.29 -1.41 -2.11
C VAL A 125 10.58 -2.20 -2.20
N TYR A 126 10.49 -3.50 -1.95
CA TYR A 126 11.61 -4.43 -1.95
C TYR A 126 11.42 -5.52 -3.00
N ASP A 127 12.48 -5.86 -3.71
CA ASP A 127 12.60 -7.12 -4.43
C ASP A 127 13.41 -8.07 -3.53
N HIS A 128 12.73 -9.07 -2.96
CA HIS A 128 13.26 -9.91 -1.88
C HIS A 128 13.82 -9.09 -0.70
N THR A 129 15.15 -8.94 -0.61
CA THR A 129 15.86 -8.17 0.43
C THR A 129 16.35 -6.81 -0.05
N GLN A 130 16.30 -6.54 -1.35
CA GLN A 130 16.83 -5.32 -1.96
C GLN A 130 15.76 -4.23 -2.01
N LEU A 131 16.06 -3.06 -1.45
CA LEU A 131 15.21 -1.88 -1.57
C LEU A 131 15.29 -1.33 -3.01
N ILE A 132 14.17 -1.31 -3.73
CA ILE A 132 14.10 -0.89 -5.13
C ILE A 132 13.45 0.48 -5.33
N ALA A 133 12.56 0.90 -4.43
CA ALA A 133 11.92 2.20 -4.47
C ALA A 133 11.48 2.67 -3.07
N THR A 134 11.48 3.97 -2.83
CA THR A 134 10.92 4.58 -1.62
C THR A 134 10.13 5.81 -2.04
N HIS A 135 8.87 5.91 -1.59
CA HIS A 135 7.99 7.04 -1.89
C HIS A 135 7.34 7.58 -0.62
N PRO A 136 7.01 8.87 -0.55
CA PRO A 136 6.10 9.37 0.48
C PRO A 136 4.70 8.77 0.32
N LEU A 137 4.02 8.49 1.43
CA LEU A 137 2.67 7.96 1.42
C LEU A 137 1.69 9.04 0.92
N LEU A 138 0.98 8.75 -0.16
CA LEU A 138 0.03 9.70 -0.75
C LEU A 138 -1.29 9.69 0.02
N THR A 139 -1.78 10.88 0.38
CA THR A 139 -3.12 11.07 0.97
C THR A 139 -4.20 11.08 -0.12
N GLY A 140 -5.34 10.45 0.16
CA GLY A 140 -6.45 10.34 -0.77
C GLY A 140 -6.37 9.10 -1.67
N LYS A 141 -7.16 9.08 -2.76
CA LYS A 141 -7.31 7.95 -3.68
C LYS A 141 -7.02 8.38 -5.13
N GLY A 142 -6.56 7.44 -5.95
CA GLY A 142 -6.33 7.64 -7.39
C GLY A 142 -5.11 8.50 -7.74
N ARG A 143 -4.22 8.76 -6.77
CA ARG A 143 -3.01 9.54 -7.00
C ARG A 143 -1.91 8.67 -7.61
N LEU A 144 -1.02 9.31 -8.36
CA LEU A 144 0.12 8.68 -9.01
C LEU A 144 1.40 9.40 -8.57
N ARG A 145 2.35 8.64 -8.02
CA ARG A 145 3.69 9.13 -7.71
C ARG A 145 4.70 8.48 -8.64
N ILE A 146 5.46 9.31 -9.33
CA ILE A 146 6.57 8.89 -10.19
C ILE A 146 7.83 9.55 -9.65
N ASP A 147 8.78 8.73 -9.20
CA ASP A 147 10.11 9.17 -8.78
C ASP A 147 11.14 8.75 -9.84
N GLY A 148 11.92 9.72 -10.32
CA GLY A 148 12.86 9.54 -11.43
C GLY A 148 12.17 9.27 -12.77
N HIS A 149 12.92 8.79 -13.74
CA HIS A 149 12.38 8.25 -14.98
C HIS A 149 12.41 6.72 -14.87
N PRO A 150 11.26 6.04 -14.60
CA PRO A 150 11.22 4.58 -14.39
C PRO A 150 11.79 3.78 -15.56
N TYR A 151 11.80 4.39 -16.75
CA TYR A 151 12.32 3.84 -17.99
C TYR A 151 13.78 4.25 -18.28
N ALA A 152 14.49 4.88 -17.33
CA ALA A 152 15.91 5.19 -17.48
C ALA A 152 16.69 3.88 -17.65
N GLY A 153 17.25 3.65 -18.85
CA GLY A 153 17.89 2.39 -19.23
C GLY A 153 17.13 1.58 -20.28
N ILE A 154 15.87 1.92 -20.57
CA ILE A 154 15.24 1.46 -21.82
C ILE A 154 15.95 2.19 -22.96
N MET A 155 16.77 1.47 -23.72
CA MET A 155 17.20 1.96 -25.03
C MET A 155 15.96 2.08 -25.90
N ILE A 156 15.38 3.29 -25.96
CA ILE A 156 14.42 3.62 -27.00
C ILE A 156 15.22 3.50 -28.30
N PRO A 157 14.92 2.55 -29.21
CA PRO A 157 15.54 2.56 -30.51
C PRO A 157 15.23 3.94 -31.09
N LYS A 158 16.27 4.78 -31.24
CA LYS A 158 16.13 6.05 -31.94
C LYS A 158 15.60 5.66 -33.31
N HIS A 159 14.32 5.95 -33.56
CA HIS A 159 13.83 5.90 -34.92
C HIS A 159 14.68 6.92 -35.66
N GLN A 160 15.71 6.42 -36.35
CA GLN A 160 16.49 7.25 -37.25
C GLN A 160 15.46 7.75 -38.25
N LYS A 161 15.18 9.06 -38.19
CA LYS A 161 14.56 9.74 -39.31
C LYS A 161 15.56 9.54 -40.44
N THR A 162 15.32 8.55 -41.29
CA THR A 162 15.99 8.51 -42.57
C THR A 162 15.62 9.81 -43.25
N THR A 163 16.59 10.70 -43.38
CA THR A 163 16.52 11.87 -44.28
C THR A 163 16.58 11.34 -45.71
N GLY A 164 15.64 10.46 -46.07
CA GLY A 164 15.38 10.07 -47.43
C GLY A 164 14.49 11.15 -48.03
N SER A 165 14.99 11.82 -49.07
CA SER A 165 14.17 12.68 -49.91
C SER A 165 12.90 11.91 -50.28
N ALA A 166 11.74 12.47 -49.91
CA ALA A 166 10.45 11.94 -50.29
C ALA A 166 10.22 12.19 -51.80
N THR A 167 10.86 11.38 -52.64
CA THR A 167 10.59 11.30 -54.08
C THR A 167 10.62 9.85 -54.54
N GLN A 168 10.08 8.94 -53.74
CA GLN A 168 9.65 7.65 -54.27
C GLN A 168 8.35 7.26 -53.57
N ASP A 169 7.32 7.27 -54.40
CA ASP A 169 6.00 6.72 -54.20
C ASP A 169 6.08 5.45 -53.35
N ARG A 170 5.52 5.53 -52.13
CA ARG A 170 5.32 4.36 -51.28
C ARG A 170 4.26 3.52 -51.97
N GLN A 171 4.69 2.61 -52.84
CA GLN A 171 3.86 1.51 -53.28
C GLN A 171 3.35 0.79 -52.03
N ARG A 172 2.09 1.07 -51.68
CA ARG A 172 1.36 0.35 -50.64
C ARG A 172 1.37 -1.14 -51.03
N PRO A 173 1.52 -2.07 -50.08
CA PRO A 173 1.38 -3.49 -50.38
C PRO A 173 0.01 -3.73 -51.04
N PRO A 174 -0.07 -4.52 -52.13
CA PRO A 174 -1.29 -4.69 -52.91
C PRO A 174 -2.21 -5.71 -52.21
N LEU A 175 -2.76 -5.36 -51.06
CA LEU A 175 -3.78 -6.16 -50.39
C LEU A 175 -5.01 -5.26 -50.20
N LEU A 176 -6.11 -5.61 -50.86
CA LEU A 176 -7.39 -4.88 -51.01
C LEU A 176 -7.50 -3.88 -52.17
N ARG A 177 -7.26 -4.30 -53.42
CA ARG A 177 -7.78 -3.54 -54.58
C ARG A 177 -8.57 -4.34 -55.62
N SER A 178 -8.79 -5.63 -55.42
CA SER A 178 -9.46 -6.46 -56.43
C SER A 178 -10.49 -7.41 -55.85
N HIS A 179 -11.25 -6.98 -54.84
CA HIS A 179 -12.42 -7.74 -54.41
C HIS A 179 -13.68 -7.07 -54.96
N PRO A 180 -14.47 -7.74 -55.82
CA PRO A 180 -15.67 -7.17 -56.47
C PRO A 180 -16.80 -6.79 -55.51
N ALA A 181 -16.62 -7.00 -54.21
CA ALA A 181 -17.58 -6.61 -53.18
C ALA A 181 -17.49 -5.12 -52.81
N PHE A 182 -16.42 -4.43 -53.23
CA PHE A 182 -16.19 -3.01 -52.91
C PHE A 182 -16.40 -2.07 -54.10
N ASP A 183 -16.65 -2.61 -55.30
CA ASP A 183 -17.08 -1.84 -56.48
C ASP A 183 -18.61 -1.68 -56.49
N ILE A 184 -19.13 -1.11 -55.41
CA ILE A 184 -20.56 -0.77 -55.33
C ILE A 184 -20.73 0.57 -56.06
N PRO A 185 -21.58 0.66 -57.10
CA PRO A 185 -21.89 1.95 -57.73
C PRO A 185 -22.67 2.81 -56.72
N VAL A 186 -21.97 3.74 -56.07
CA VAL A 186 -22.60 4.72 -55.17
C VAL A 186 -23.13 5.87 -56.02
N GLU A 187 -24.45 6.04 -56.02
CA GLU A 187 -25.13 7.18 -56.63
C GLU A 187 -24.69 8.48 -55.92
N LYS A 188 -23.95 9.34 -56.64
CA LYS A 188 -23.52 10.64 -56.11
C LYS A 188 -24.64 11.65 -56.30
N ARG A 189 -25.39 11.95 -55.24
CA ARG A 189 -26.40 13.03 -55.24
C ARG A 189 -25.75 14.36 -54.82
N SER A 190 -26.17 15.44 -55.46
CA SER A 190 -25.70 16.79 -55.14
C SER A 190 -26.21 17.26 -53.77
N LEU A 191 -25.41 18.05 -53.04
CA LEU A 191 -25.75 18.56 -51.70
C LEU A 191 -27.04 19.40 -51.67
N THR A 192 -27.46 19.92 -52.81
CA THR A 192 -28.72 20.67 -53.00
C THR A 192 -29.97 19.84 -52.71
N THR A 193 -29.90 18.50 -52.74
CA THR A 193 -31.03 17.61 -52.43
C THR A 193 -31.49 17.71 -50.96
N TYR A 194 -30.65 18.25 -50.07
CA TYR A 194 -30.93 18.35 -48.62
C TYR A 194 -31.25 19.77 -48.14
N GLN A 195 -31.31 20.76 -49.02
CA GLN A 195 -31.83 22.08 -48.69
C GLN A 195 -33.31 22.18 -49.05
N GLY A 196 -34.14 21.48 -48.28
CA GLY A 196 -35.56 21.81 -48.15
C GLY A 196 -35.75 22.84 -47.04
N PRO A 197 -36.65 23.82 -47.18
CA PRO A 197 -36.88 24.82 -46.14
C PRO A 197 -37.50 24.15 -44.91
N LEU A 198 -36.87 24.32 -43.75
CA LEU A 198 -37.51 24.08 -42.47
C LEU A 198 -38.64 25.12 -42.31
N GLY A 199 -39.88 24.69 -42.51
CA GLY A 199 -41.11 25.42 -42.21
C GLY A 199 -41.99 24.54 -41.33
#